data_AF-A0A1C4WJ00-F1
#
_entry.id   AF-A0A1C4WJ00-F1
#
_cell.length_a   1.000
_cell.length_b   1.000
_cell.length_c   1.000
_cell.angle_alpha   90.00
_cell.angle_beta   90.00
_cell.angle_gamma   90.00
#
_symmetry.space_group_name_H-M   'P 1'
#
loop_
_entity.id
_entity.type
_entity.pdbx_description
1 polymer ?
#
loop_
_entity_poly.entity_id
_entity_poly.type
_entity_poly.pdbx_seq_one_letter_code
_entity_poly.pdbx_strand_id
1 'polypeptide(L)'
;MSEEQAQVLSRGTNCAVVQLSGRAFPGIHVQGDTFAALLTQLADAARLLRQDPDQREALDELDRAVREVEGLLSFYEVTLSERGIRRPY
;
A
#
# COMPACT_ATOMS: atom_id res chain seq x y z
N MET A 1 12.27 15.16 -19.58
CA MET A 1 11.11 14.41 -19.06
C MET A 1 9.96 15.38 -18.94
N SER A 2 8.75 15.02 -19.39
CA SER A 2 7.58 15.86 -19.14
C SER A 2 7.18 15.73 -17.68
N GLU A 3 6.95 16.84 -17.00
CA GLU A 3 6.39 16.83 -15.65
C GLU A 3 4.93 16.36 -15.69
N GLU A 4 4.57 15.44 -14.81
CA GLU A 4 3.19 14.98 -14.64
C GLU A 4 2.59 15.65 -13.41
N GLN A 5 1.37 16.18 -13.54
CA GLN A 5 0.66 16.81 -12.44
C GLN A 5 -0.20 15.79 -11.69
N ALA A 6 -0.09 15.80 -10.36
CA ALA A 6 -0.86 14.99 -9.45
C ALA A 6 -1.60 15.86 -8.44
N GLN A 7 -2.90 15.64 -8.27
CA GLN A 7 -3.67 16.26 -7.19
C GLN A 7 -3.63 15.36 -5.95
N VAL A 8 -3.20 15.89 -4.81
CA VAL A 8 -3.31 15.18 -3.52
C VAL A 8 -4.75 15.27 -3.03
N LEU A 9 -5.41 14.12 -2.89
CA LEU A 9 -6.80 14.03 -2.40
C LEU A 9 -6.85 13.86 -0.87
N SER A 10 -5.91 13.09 -0.32
CA SER A 10 -5.75 12.94 1.13
C SER A 10 -4.29 12.59 1.43
N ARG A 11 -3.79 13.00 2.60
CA ARG A 11 -2.41 12.78 3.03
C ARG A 11 -2.39 12.08 4.39
N GLY A 12 -1.77 10.91 4.43
CA GLY A 12 -1.40 10.22 5.65
C GLY A 12 0.07 10.48 6.02
N THR A 13 0.56 9.82 7.06
CA THR A 13 1.96 9.96 7.51
C THR A 13 2.93 9.47 6.44
N ASN A 14 2.75 8.22 5.98
CA ASN A 14 3.66 7.55 5.04
C ASN A 14 3.05 7.30 3.65
N CYS A 15 1.87 7.86 3.38
CA CYS A 15 1.18 7.68 2.11
C CYS A 15 0.29 8.89 1.78
N ALA A 16 -0.16 8.95 0.53
CA ALA A 16 -1.16 9.90 0.08
C ALA A 16 -2.02 9.28 -1.01
N VAL A 17 -3.31 9.60 -1.04
CA VAL A 17 -4.15 9.29 -2.21
C VAL A 17 -4.00 10.43 -3.21
N VAL A 18 -3.61 10.09 -4.43
CA VAL A 18 -3.28 11.06 -5.47
C VAL A 18 -4.05 10.76 -6.76
N GLN A 19 -4.57 11.81 -7.40
CA GLN A 19 -5.19 11.73 -8.72
C GLN A 19 -4.17 12.21 -9.75
N LEU A 20 -3.67 11.28 -10.57
CA LEU A 20 -2.88 11.62 -11.76
C LEU A 20 -3.80 12.08 -12.89
N SER A 21 -3.34 13.06 -13.66
CA SER A 21 -4.07 13.56 -14.82
C SER A 21 -4.33 12.42 -15.82
N GLY A 22 -5.58 12.28 -16.28
CA GLY A 22 -5.97 11.27 -17.27
C GLY A 22 -6.19 9.84 -16.74
N ARG A 23 -5.99 9.58 -15.44
CA ARG A 23 -6.35 8.29 -14.82
C ARG A 23 -7.81 8.29 -14.35
N ALA A 24 -8.51 7.19 -14.59
CA ALA A 24 -9.92 7.05 -14.21
C ALA A 24 -10.14 6.97 -12.68
N PHE A 25 -9.15 6.47 -11.95
CA PHE A 25 -9.20 6.32 -10.50
C PHE A 25 -7.95 6.94 -9.86
N PRO A 26 -8.07 7.47 -8.62
CA PRO A 26 -6.91 7.85 -7.84
C PRO A 26 -6.03 6.63 -7.56
N GLY A 27 -4.73 6.88 -7.42
CA GLY A 27 -3.76 5.91 -6.91
C GLY A 27 -3.35 6.22 -5.48
N ILE A 28 -2.56 5.34 -4.88
CA ILE A 28 -1.88 5.58 -3.61
C ILE A 28 -0.39 5.79 -3.87
N HIS A 29 0.14 6.90 -3.37
CA HIS A 29 1.57 7.15 -3.24
C HIS A 29 2.00 6.63 -1.87
N VAL A 30 3.02 5.79 -1.82
CA VAL A 30 3.65 5.30 -0.57
C VAL A 30 5.08 5.81 -0.54
N GLN A 31 5.56 6.28 0.61
CA GLN A 31 6.95 6.70 0.74
C GLN A 31 7.91 5.54 0.45
N GLY A 32 9.06 5.85 -0.15
CA GLY A 32 10.00 4.82 -0.63
C GLY A 32 10.60 3.97 0.49
N ASP A 33 10.81 4.54 1.67
CA ASP A 33 11.28 3.82 2.86
C ASP A 33 10.24 2.83 3.40
N THR A 34 8.98 3.24 3.45
CA THR A 34 7.85 2.37 3.82
C THR A 34 7.67 1.25 2.81
N PHE A 35 7.77 1.55 1.52
CA PHE A 35 7.71 0.54 0.47
C PHE A 35 8.88 -0.46 0.55
N ALA A 36 10.10 0.02 0.82
CA ALA A 36 11.26 -0.83 1.01
C ALA A 36 11.11 -1.74 2.25
N ALA A 37 10.60 -1.21 3.36
CA ALA A 37 10.34 -1.99 4.57
C ALA A 37 9.34 -3.13 4.31
N LEU A 38 8.20 -2.83 3.66
CA LEU A 38 7.22 -3.84 3.27
C LEU A 38 7.84 -4.93 2.37
N LEU A 39 8.66 -4.54 1.39
CA LEU A 39 9.34 -5.50 0.52
C LEU A 39 10.28 -6.41 1.31
N THR A 40 11.07 -5.86 2.23
CA THR A 40 11.97 -6.65 3.09
C THR A 40 11.19 -7.64 3.96
N GLN A 41 10.15 -7.18 4.66
CA GLN A 41 9.30 -8.03 5.50
C GLN A 41 8.71 -9.21 4.70
N LEU A 42 8.11 -8.92 3.54
CA LEU A 42 7.51 -9.94 2.66
C LEU A 42 8.55 -10.92 2.11
N ALA A 43 9.72 -10.41 1.69
CA ALA A 43 10.79 -11.25 1.15
C ALA A 43 11.37 -12.19 2.22
N ASP A 44 11.56 -11.71 3.44
CA ASP A 44 12.07 -12.50 4.56
C ASP A 44 11.06 -13.56 5.01
N ALA A 45 9.79 -13.19 5.18
CA ALA A 45 8.73 -14.13 5.48
C ALA A 45 8.64 -15.23 4.40
N ALA A 46 8.63 -14.86 3.12
CA ALA A 46 8.60 -15.81 2.02
C ALA A 46 9.86 -16.69 1.93
N ARG A 47 11.04 -16.18 2.32
CA ARG A 47 12.27 -16.98 2.37
C ARG A 47 12.19 -18.03 3.47
N LEU A 48 11.73 -17.66 4.66
CA LEU A 48 11.62 -18.54 5.80
C LEU A 48 10.54 -19.61 5.59
N LEU A 49 9.36 -19.24 5.06
CA LEU A 49 8.28 -20.20 4.76
C LEU A 49 8.64 -21.21 3.66
N ARG A 50 9.57 -20.88 2.76
CA ARG A 50 10.10 -21.86 1.79
C ARG A 50 11.02 -22.89 2.44
N GLN A 51 11.65 -22.55 3.56
CA GLN A 51 12.53 -23.45 4.32
C GLN A 51 11.70 -24.30 5.29
N ASP A 52 10.73 -23.69 5.94
CA ASP A 52 9.81 -24.32 6.88
C ASP A 52 8.41 -23.66 6.78
N PRO A 53 7.44 -24.31 6.11
CA PRO A 53 6.10 -23.74 5.92
C PRO A 53 5.32 -23.47 7.21
N ASP A 54 5.65 -24.16 8.30
CA ASP A 54 4.98 -24.02 9.60
C ASP A 54 5.73 -23.08 10.56
N GLN A 55 6.73 -22.35 10.05
CA GLN A 55 7.51 -21.43 10.86
C GLN A 55 6.65 -20.24 11.34
N ARG A 56 6.28 -20.27 12.63
CA ARG A 56 5.38 -19.29 13.25
C ARG A 56 5.84 -17.84 13.10
N GLU A 57 7.13 -17.56 13.29
CA GLU A 57 7.65 -16.19 13.21
C GLU A 57 7.46 -15.59 11.82
N ALA A 58 7.72 -16.36 10.75
CA ALA A 58 7.47 -15.90 9.38
C ALA A 58 5.98 -15.74 9.05
N LEU A 59 5.11 -16.59 9.61
CA LEU A 59 3.65 -16.40 9.50
C LEU A 59 3.21 -15.11 10.19
N ASP A 60 3.71 -14.84 11.40
CA ASP A 60 3.41 -13.62 12.16
C ASP A 60 3.91 -12.35 11.42
N GLU A 61 5.08 -12.43 10.78
CA GLU A 61 5.62 -11.37 9.93
C GLU A 61 4.76 -11.13 8.69
N LEU A 62 4.36 -12.20 8.00
CA LEU A 62 3.49 -12.12 6.84
C LEU A 62 2.14 -11.48 7.22
N ASP A 63 1.54 -11.92 8.32
CA ASP A 63 0.29 -11.36 8.83
C ASP A 63 0.43 -9.87 9.18
N ARG A 64 1.60 -9.44 9.67
CA ARG A 64 1.88 -8.02 9.92
C ARG A 64 1.93 -7.24 8.61
N ALA A 65 2.67 -7.72 7.62
CA ALA A 65 2.76 -7.08 6.31
C ALA A 65 1.38 -6.99 5.63
N VAL A 66 0.54 -8.03 5.74
CA VAL A 66 -0.85 -8.01 5.25
C VAL A 66 -1.65 -6.91 5.93
N ARG A 67 -1.62 -6.82 7.28
CA ARG A 67 -2.32 -5.77 8.02
C ARG A 67 -1.85 -4.35 7.64
N GLU A 68 -0.56 -4.17 7.39
CA GLU A 68 -0.03 -2.89 6.93
C GLU A 68 -0.60 -2.50 5.55
N VAL A 69 -0.66 -3.45 4.60
CA VAL A 69 -1.25 -3.24 3.27
C VAL A 69 -2.77 -3.01 3.36
N GLU A 70 -3.48 -3.74 4.22
CA GLU A 70 -4.90 -3.51 4.49
C GLU A 70 -5.16 -2.11 5.04
N GLY A 71 -4.28 -1.59 5.91
CA GLY A 71 -4.35 -0.22 6.41
C GLY A 71 -4.21 0.82 5.29
N LEU A 72 -3.26 0.60 4.36
CA LEU A 72 -3.10 1.45 3.17
C LEU A 72 -4.35 1.41 2.27
N LEU A 73 -4.92 0.23 2.05
CA LEU A 73 -6.12 0.06 1.25
C LEU A 73 -7.34 0.71 1.92
N SER A 74 -7.49 0.55 3.23
CA SER A 74 -8.57 1.18 4.00
C SER A 74 -8.50 2.71 3.92
N PHE A 75 -7.31 3.29 4.08
CA PHE A 75 -7.10 4.73 3.90
C PHE A 75 -7.50 5.22 2.49
N TYR A 76 -7.15 4.45 1.46
CA TYR A 76 -7.56 4.70 0.09
C TYR A 76 -9.09 4.67 -0.07
N GLU A 77 -9.73 3.62 0.42
CA GLU A 77 -11.19 3.43 0.33
C GLU A 77 -11.99 4.52 1.05
N VAL A 78 -11.55 4.92 2.25
CA VAL A 78 -12.15 6.04 3.00
C VAL A 78 -12.05 7.32 2.18
N THR A 79 -10.88 7.61 1.61
CA THR A 79 -10.69 8.79 0.76
C THR A 79 -11.61 8.77 -0.46
N LEU A 80 -11.77 7.61 -1.12
CA LEU A 80 -12.69 7.49 -2.25
C LEU A 80 -14.13 7.78 -1.82
N SER A 81 -14.56 7.20 -0.70
CA SER A 81 -15.90 7.39 -0.15
C SER A 81 -16.20 8.86 0.15
N GLU A 82 -15.27 9.56 0.81
CA GLU A 82 -15.40 10.99 1.14
C GLU A 82 -15.48 11.88 -0.11
N ARG A 83 -14.89 11.44 -1.23
CA ARG A 83 -14.92 12.14 -2.51
C ARG A 83 -16.05 11.69 -3.43
N GLY A 84 -16.91 10.76 -3.01
CA GLY A 84 -17.98 10.20 -3.84
C GLY A 84 -17.48 9.38 -5.03
N ILE A 85 -16.27 8.85 -4.96
CA ILE A 85 -15.64 8.04 -6.01
C ILE A 85 -15.92 6.55 -5.73
N ARG A 86 -16.33 5.79 -6.76
CA ARG A 86 -16.52 4.34 -6.64
C ARG A 86 -15.18 3.61 -6.61
N ARG A 87 -15.12 2.50 -5.87
CA ARG A 87 -13.93 1.63 -5.81
C ARG A 87 -13.63 1.01 -7.19
N PRO A 88 -12.35 0.79 -7.54
CA PRO A 88 -11.95 0.24 -8.83
C PRO A 88 -11.95 -1.30 -8.90
N TYR A 89 -12.53 -1.99 -7.92
CA TYR A 89 -12.64 -3.44 -7.80
C TYR A 89 -14.00 -3.82 -7.20
#